data_AF-A0A1V3IGE1-F1
#
_entry.id   AF-A0A1V3IGE1-F1
#
_cell.length_a   1.000
_cell.length_b   1.000
_cell.length_c   1.000
_cell.angle_alpha   90.00
_cell.angle_beta   90.00
_cell.angle_gamma   90.00
#
_symmetry.space_group_name_H-M   'P 1'
#
loop_
_entity.id
_entity.type
_entity.pdbx_description
1 polymer ?
#
loop_
_entity_poly.entity_id
_entity_poly.type
_entity_poly.pdbx_seq_one_letter_code
_entity_poly.pdbx_strand_id
1 'polypeptide(L)'
;MKKLLSLLIIIAALIGIAAVQPSATDNNTDDGKRNFVVSLVAKYFPFEAEDLVAWYDKNIVYADNPTDTAVTFKLDEKEITLAAHQTQKLMLEPGQHRLELSDGKVIELTQKEGTNRSILNPTASPYFFWKTVYGSVSLPIEYKTVTIAGKPYEGPFEVSNEYLITRIGNQPWRFGLDESIPDTIAVNNDRNTYTLIFSKAYRLPDFINAYPMLSAQ
;
A
#
# COMPACT_ATOMS: atom_id res chain seq x y z
N MET A 1 5.28 24.66 32.95
CA MET A 1 5.46 23.41 33.71
C MET A 1 4.27 22.45 33.62
N LYS A 2 3.03 22.83 33.97
CA LYS A 2 1.85 21.93 33.87
C LYS A 2 1.57 21.38 32.46
N LYS A 3 1.72 22.19 31.40
CA LYS A 3 1.54 21.75 30.00
C LYS A 3 2.61 20.75 29.51
N LEU A 4 3.84 20.87 29.99
CA LEU A 4 4.94 19.98 29.64
C LEU A 4 4.82 18.62 30.35
N LEU A 5 4.34 18.63 31.60
CA LEU A 5 4.05 17.41 32.36
C LEU A 5 2.84 16.66 31.79
N SER A 6 1.77 17.37 31.38
CA SER A 6 0.64 16.75 30.67
C SER A 6 1.06 16.18 29.31
N LEU A 7 1.99 16.83 28.60
CA LEU A 7 2.54 16.31 27.35
C LEU A 7 3.34 15.02 27.57
N LEU A 8 4.20 14.98 28.59
CA LEU A 8 4.97 13.78 28.96
C LEU A 8 4.08 12.64 29.45
N ILE A 9 2.98 12.91 30.14
CA ILE A 9 2.01 11.89 30.59
C ILE A 9 1.18 11.37 29.40
N ILE A 10 0.78 12.23 28.46
CA ILE A 10 0.11 11.81 27.22
C ILE A 10 1.06 10.98 26.36
N ILE A 11 2.31 11.40 26.21
CA ILE A 11 3.36 10.65 25.52
C ILE A 11 3.63 9.31 26.24
N ALA A 12 3.74 9.27 27.57
CA ALA A 12 3.97 8.02 28.31
C ALA A 12 2.76 7.07 28.27
N ALA A 13 1.53 7.60 28.29
CA ALA A 13 0.31 6.80 28.12
C ALA A 13 0.15 6.30 26.67
N LEU A 14 0.49 7.12 25.67
CA LEU A 14 0.51 6.74 24.26
C LEU A 14 1.64 5.75 23.95
N ILE A 15 2.81 5.88 24.57
CA ILE A 15 3.91 4.91 24.48
C ILE A 15 3.52 3.58 25.16
N GLY A 16 2.79 3.63 26.29
CA GLY A 16 2.25 2.43 26.92
C GLY A 16 1.20 1.70 26.07
N ILE A 17 0.41 2.44 25.29
CA ILE A 17 -0.54 1.90 24.30
C ILE A 17 0.18 1.45 23.01
N ALA A 18 1.26 2.13 22.63
CA ALA A 18 2.13 1.76 21.51
C ALA A 18 3.11 0.62 21.84
N ALA A 19 3.27 0.21 23.10
CA ALA A 19 4.08 -0.98 23.44
C ALA A 19 3.43 -2.29 22.99
N VAL A 20 2.14 -2.25 22.66
CA VAL A 20 1.43 -3.34 21.98
C VAL A 20 1.18 -2.83 20.57
N GLN A 21 1.92 -3.31 19.56
CA GLN A 21 1.37 -3.25 18.21
C GLN A 21 0.04 -4.02 18.30
N PRO A 22 -1.13 -3.38 18.15
CA PRO A 22 -2.37 -4.13 18.13
C PRO A 22 -2.22 -5.13 16.99
N SER A 23 -2.14 -6.41 17.34
CA SER A 23 -2.20 -7.51 16.40
C SER A 23 -3.43 -7.25 15.54
N ALA A 24 -3.22 -6.94 14.26
CA ALA A 24 -4.27 -6.68 13.30
C ALA A 24 -5.40 -5.79 13.82
N THR A 25 -5.39 -4.50 13.48
CA THR A 25 -6.68 -3.83 13.27
C THR A 25 -7.52 -4.76 12.38
N ASP A 26 -8.76 -5.10 12.75
CA ASP A 26 -9.70 -5.90 11.94
C ASP A 26 -9.91 -5.35 10.51
N ASN A 27 -9.32 -4.19 10.22
CA ASN A 27 -9.26 -3.58 8.91
C ASN A 27 -8.34 -4.38 7.98
N ASN A 28 -8.97 -5.18 7.13
CA ASN A 28 -8.36 -5.99 6.09
C ASN A 28 -8.07 -5.22 4.79
N THR A 29 -8.35 -3.92 4.76
CA THR A 29 -8.22 -3.06 3.57
C THR A 29 -6.92 -2.26 3.57
N ASP A 30 -6.35 -2.04 2.38
CA ASP A 30 -5.22 -1.14 2.17
C ASP A 30 -5.71 0.28 1.81
N ASP A 31 -6.50 0.87 2.71
CA ASP A 31 -7.22 2.14 2.49
C ASP A 31 -6.41 3.39 2.87
N GLY A 32 -5.14 3.20 3.28
CA GLY A 32 -4.25 4.27 3.72
C GLY A 32 -4.70 4.99 5.00
N LYS A 33 -5.76 4.52 5.69
CA LYS A 33 -6.23 5.18 6.91
C LYS A 33 -5.22 4.98 8.02
N ARG A 34 -4.76 6.10 8.57
CA ARG A 34 -3.86 6.13 9.73
C ARG A 34 -4.53 5.47 10.93
N ASN A 35 -3.75 4.74 11.71
CA ASN A 35 -4.17 4.26 13.02
C ASN A 35 -4.77 5.42 13.84
N PHE A 36 -5.81 5.17 14.63
CA PHE A 36 -6.46 6.21 15.43
C PHE A 36 -5.47 6.93 16.37
N VAL A 37 -4.52 6.20 16.95
CA VAL A 37 -3.45 6.75 17.80
C VAL A 37 -2.59 7.71 17.00
N VAL A 38 -2.17 7.32 15.79
CA VAL A 38 -1.43 8.19 14.86
C VAL A 38 -2.24 9.43 14.52
N SER A 39 -3.53 9.29 14.24
CA SER A 39 -4.41 10.41 13.90
C SER A 39 -4.53 11.41 15.06
N LEU A 40 -4.60 10.90 16.29
CA LEU A 40 -4.64 11.72 17.50
C LEU A 40 -3.32 12.46 17.74
N VAL A 41 -2.18 11.77 17.54
CA VAL A 41 -0.85 12.37 17.66
C VAL A 41 -0.65 13.43 16.58
N ALA A 42 -0.98 13.14 15.33
CA ALA A 42 -0.82 14.05 14.20
C ALA A 42 -1.54 15.40 14.38
N LYS A 43 -2.65 15.42 15.14
CA LYS A 43 -3.38 16.65 15.47
C LYS A 43 -2.54 17.64 16.29
N TYR A 44 -1.61 17.15 17.10
CA TYR A 44 -0.81 17.97 18.02
C TYR A 44 0.70 17.97 17.69
N PHE A 45 1.20 16.88 17.08
CA PHE A 45 2.60 16.58 16.80
C PHE A 45 2.73 15.94 15.41
N PRO A 46 2.57 16.73 14.32
CA PRO A 46 2.48 16.19 12.97
C PRO A 46 3.79 15.59 12.44
N PHE A 47 4.95 16.06 12.89
CA PHE A 47 6.25 15.51 12.47
C PHE A 47 6.52 14.17 13.14
N GLU A 48 6.31 14.09 14.45
CA GLU A 48 6.48 12.87 15.25
C GLU A 48 5.45 11.78 14.86
N ALA A 49 4.30 12.19 14.33
CA ALA A 49 3.31 11.26 13.81
C ALA A 49 3.82 10.46 12.59
N GLU A 50 4.74 10.99 11.79
CA GLU A 50 5.29 10.27 10.62
C GLU A 50 6.17 9.08 11.05
N ASP A 51 6.99 9.25 12.09
CA ASP A 51 7.77 8.15 12.67
C ASP A 51 6.84 7.06 13.26
N LEU A 52 5.72 7.49 13.85
CA LEU A 52 4.70 6.59 14.38
C LEU A 52 3.95 5.85 13.27
N VAL A 53 3.69 6.47 12.11
CA VAL A 53 3.16 5.78 10.91
C VAL A 53 4.12 4.67 10.49
N ALA A 54 5.40 4.99 10.33
CA ALA A 54 6.40 4.01 9.91
C ALA A 54 6.48 2.82 10.88
N TRP A 55 6.27 3.05 12.17
CA TRP A 55 6.21 2.01 13.18
C TRP A 55 4.93 1.17 13.11
N TYR A 56 3.75 1.77 12.92
CA TYR A 56 2.49 1.02 12.77
C TYR A 56 2.40 0.25 11.46
N ASP A 57 3.02 0.76 10.40
CA ASP A 57 3.02 0.14 9.07
C ASP A 57 4.13 -0.90 8.89
N LYS A 58 5.03 -0.99 9.88
CA LYS A 58 6.17 -1.91 9.84
C LYS A 58 5.70 -3.34 9.57
N ASN A 59 6.34 -4.00 8.61
CA ASN A 59 6.13 -5.42 8.28
C ASN A 59 4.72 -5.77 7.77
N ILE A 60 3.86 -4.77 7.50
CA ILE A 60 2.55 -5.02 6.91
C ILE A 60 2.72 -5.55 5.49
N VAL A 61 2.02 -6.64 5.19
CA VAL A 61 1.79 -7.16 3.84
C VAL A 61 0.30 -7.41 3.65
N TYR A 62 -0.26 -6.96 2.53
CA TYR A 62 -1.65 -7.22 2.18
C TYR A 62 -1.70 -8.43 1.24
N ALA A 63 -2.22 -9.55 1.75
CA ALA A 63 -2.55 -10.70 0.92
C ALA A 63 -3.85 -10.40 0.18
N ASP A 64 -3.82 -10.44 -1.14
CA ASP A 64 -4.94 -9.96 -1.95
C ASP A 64 -5.40 -11.00 -2.97
N ASN A 65 -6.71 -11.18 -3.06
CA ASN A 65 -7.37 -11.99 -4.05
C ASN A 65 -8.25 -11.11 -4.96
N PRO A 66 -7.75 -10.66 -6.11
CA PRO A 66 -8.53 -9.83 -7.03
C PRO A 66 -9.51 -10.65 -7.89
N THR A 67 -9.54 -11.98 -7.76
CA THR A 67 -10.31 -12.87 -8.64
C THR A 67 -11.74 -13.08 -8.15
N ASP A 68 -12.59 -13.60 -9.03
CA ASP A 68 -14.01 -13.90 -8.77
C ASP A 68 -14.21 -15.21 -7.97
N THR A 69 -13.13 -15.89 -7.59
CA THR A 69 -13.17 -17.17 -6.88
C THR A 69 -12.31 -17.14 -5.63
N ALA A 70 -12.64 -17.93 -4.61
CA ALA A 70 -11.80 -18.05 -3.43
C ALA A 70 -10.43 -18.67 -3.77
N VAL A 71 -9.37 -18.20 -3.11
CA VAL A 71 -8.02 -18.75 -3.22
C VAL A 71 -7.57 -19.26 -1.85
N THR A 72 -6.93 -20.44 -1.84
CA THR A 72 -6.29 -21.00 -0.64
C THR A 72 -4.81 -21.20 -0.92
N PHE A 73 -3.98 -20.84 0.05
CA PHE A 73 -2.52 -20.97 0.00
C PHE A 73 -1.98 -21.17 1.41
N LYS A 74 -0.73 -21.61 1.54
CA LYS A 74 -0.01 -21.62 2.82
C LYS A 74 1.13 -20.63 2.78
N LEU A 75 1.27 -19.86 3.85
CA LEU A 75 2.39 -18.98 4.10
C LEU A 75 3.07 -19.44 5.39
N ASP A 76 4.33 -19.87 5.30
CA ASP A 76 5.08 -20.44 6.43
C ASP A 76 4.27 -21.49 7.19
N GLU A 77 3.78 -22.50 6.47
CA GLU A 77 2.95 -23.61 6.96
C GLU A 77 1.53 -23.22 7.41
N LYS A 78 1.23 -21.94 7.59
CA LYS A 78 -0.12 -21.47 7.94
C LYS A 78 -1.00 -21.40 6.70
N GLU A 79 -2.07 -22.18 6.69
CA GLU A 79 -3.10 -22.12 5.66
C GLU A 79 -3.95 -20.85 5.80
N ILE A 80 -4.18 -20.18 4.68
CA ILE A 80 -4.96 -18.95 4.55
C ILE A 80 -5.89 -19.12 3.35
N THR A 81 -7.17 -18.83 3.57
CA THR A 81 -8.18 -18.77 2.51
C THR A 81 -8.72 -17.35 2.39
N LEU A 82 -8.64 -16.79 1.19
CA LEU A 82 -9.25 -15.51 0.85
C LEU A 82 -10.46 -15.76 -0.05
N ALA A 83 -11.61 -15.21 0.33
CA ALA A 83 -12.78 -15.15 -0.55
C ALA A 83 -12.48 -14.31 -1.80
N ALA A 84 -13.38 -14.36 -2.78
CA ALA A 84 -13.31 -13.51 -3.97
C ALA A 84 -13.25 -12.02 -3.56
N HIS A 85 -12.39 -11.26 -4.23
CA HIS A 85 -12.15 -9.82 -3.96
C HIS A 85 -11.76 -9.48 -2.51
N GLN A 86 -11.25 -10.45 -1.76
CA GLN A 86 -10.83 -10.24 -0.39
C GLN A 86 -9.35 -9.89 -0.30
N THR A 87 -9.07 -8.85 0.47
CA THR A 87 -7.75 -8.55 1.01
C THR A 87 -7.69 -9.01 2.46
N GLN A 88 -6.51 -9.42 2.91
CA GLN A 88 -6.22 -9.68 4.31
C GLN A 88 -4.90 -9.03 4.68
N LYS A 89 -4.92 -8.27 5.78
CA LYS A 89 -3.71 -7.68 6.36
C LYS A 89 -2.93 -8.75 7.12
N LEU A 90 -1.66 -8.93 6.76
CA LEU A 90 -0.72 -9.84 7.40
C LEU A 90 0.48 -9.06 7.98
N MET A 91 1.11 -9.65 9.00
CA MET A 91 2.39 -9.21 9.51
C MET A 91 3.45 -10.22 9.04
N LEU A 92 4.39 -9.78 8.22
CA LEU A 92 5.46 -10.60 7.68
C LEU A 92 6.80 -10.04 8.12
N GLU A 93 7.48 -10.74 9.02
CA GLU A 93 8.80 -10.32 9.51
C GLU A 93 9.84 -10.28 8.38
N PRO A 94 10.93 -9.49 8.49
CA PRO A 94 12.01 -9.55 7.52
C PRO A 94 12.66 -10.95 7.51
N GLY A 95 12.85 -11.53 6.33
CA GLY A 95 13.39 -12.88 6.20
C GLY A 95 12.99 -13.60 4.93
N GLN A 96 13.32 -14.90 4.89
CA GLN A 96 12.82 -15.82 3.88
C GLN A 96 11.50 -16.42 4.35
N HIS A 97 10.53 -16.47 3.44
CA HIS A 97 9.20 -17.02 3.66
C HIS A 97 8.85 -17.97 2.54
N ARG A 98 8.01 -18.95 2.86
CA ARG A 98 7.60 -19.97 1.90
C ARG A 98 6.11 -19.84 1.61
N LEU A 99 5.78 -19.51 0.36
CA LEU A 99 4.43 -19.52 -0.17
C LEU A 99 4.19 -20.83 -0.92
N GLU A 100 3.21 -21.62 -0.47
CA GLU A 100 2.74 -22.82 -1.14
C GLU A 100 1.33 -22.58 -1.69
N LEU A 101 1.18 -22.71 -3.00
CA LEU A 101 -0.10 -22.54 -3.69
C LEU A 101 -0.92 -23.82 -3.66
N SER A 102 -2.21 -23.70 -3.96
CA SER A 102 -3.15 -24.84 -3.99
C SER A 102 -2.78 -25.94 -5.00
N ASP A 103 -2.03 -25.63 -6.05
CA ASP A 103 -1.52 -26.58 -7.03
C ASP A 103 -0.22 -27.30 -6.57
N GLY A 104 0.25 -27.02 -5.36
CA GLY A 104 1.48 -27.55 -4.78
C GLY A 104 2.74 -26.79 -5.19
N LYS A 105 2.64 -25.73 -6.01
CA LYS A 105 3.78 -24.89 -6.36
C LYS A 105 4.29 -24.17 -5.11
N VAL A 106 5.60 -24.22 -4.92
CA VAL A 106 6.30 -23.56 -3.82
C VAL A 106 7.10 -22.38 -4.36
N ILE A 107 6.97 -21.22 -3.72
CA ILE A 107 7.67 -19.99 -4.03
C ILE A 107 8.37 -19.49 -2.78
N GLU A 108 9.68 -19.31 -2.88
CA GLU A 108 10.47 -18.62 -1.86
C GLU A 108 10.31 -17.10 -2.02
N LEU A 109 9.94 -16.44 -0.94
CA LEU A 109 9.72 -15.00 -0.87
C LEU A 109 10.75 -14.40 0.08
N THR A 110 11.28 -13.22 -0.26
CA THR A 110 12.16 -12.47 0.64
C THR A 110 11.49 -11.17 1.05
N GLN A 111 11.08 -11.08 2.31
CA GLN A 111 10.61 -9.85 2.92
C GLN A 111 11.81 -9.07 3.44
N LYS A 112 11.99 -7.82 3.01
CA LYS A 112 13.15 -6.99 3.41
C LYS A 112 12.76 -6.04 4.53
N GLU A 113 13.75 -5.56 5.26
CA GLU A 113 13.50 -4.45 6.18
C GLU A 113 13.01 -3.21 5.44
N GLY A 114 12.02 -2.54 6.00
CA GLY A 114 11.43 -1.33 5.40
C GLY A 114 10.48 -1.58 4.23
N THR A 115 10.20 -2.84 3.85
CA THR A 115 9.17 -3.15 2.83
C THR A 115 7.77 -3.22 3.44
N ASN A 116 7.17 -2.05 3.68
CA ASN A 116 5.89 -1.91 4.37
C ASN A 116 4.72 -1.71 3.40
N ARG A 117 3.57 -2.29 3.71
CA ARG A 117 2.36 -2.30 2.87
C ARG A 117 2.64 -2.92 1.48
N SER A 118 3.47 -3.96 1.44
CA SER A 118 3.71 -4.76 0.23
C SER A 118 2.45 -5.59 -0.11
N ILE A 119 2.36 -6.10 -1.34
CA ILE A 119 1.24 -6.95 -1.78
C ILE A 119 1.71 -8.39 -1.88
N LEU A 120 1.06 -9.32 -1.18
CA LEU A 120 1.18 -10.75 -1.41
C LEU A 120 0.08 -11.19 -2.38
N ASN A 121 0.49 -11.71 -3.54
CA ASN A 121 -0.36 -12.05 -4.66
C ASN A 121 -0.35 -13.57 -4.90
N PRO A 122 -1.13 -14.35 -4.13
CA PRO A 122 -1.17 -15.80 -4.29
C PRO A 122 -1.74 -16.25 -5.64
N THR A 123 -2.40 -15.36 -6.38
CA THR A 123 -3.06 -15.66 -7.65
C THR A 123 -2.20 -15.38 -8.89
N ALA A 124 -1.02 -14.78 -8.73
CA ALA A 124 -0.22 -14.22 -9.82
C ALA A 124 -1.03 -13.30 -10.76
N SER A 125 -2.07 -12.64 -10.23
CA SER A 125 -2.88 -11.68 -10.98
C SER A 125 -2.06 -10.42 -11.29
N PRO A 126 -2.34 -9.72 -12.40
CA PRO A 126 -1.65 -8.49 -12.73
C PRO A 126 -2.17 -7.31 -11.89
N TYR A 127 -1.23 -6.54 -11.33
CA TYR A 127 -1.44 -5.27 -10.66
C TYR A 127 -0.85 -4.13 -11.47
N PHE A 128 -1.56 -3.01 -11.51
CA PHE A 128 -1.19 -1.81 -12.25
C PHE A 128 -0.79 -0.69 -11.30
N PHE A 129 0.32 -0.02 -11.60
CA PHE A 129 0.82 1.12 -10.84
C PHE A 129 0.77 2.37 -11.71
N TRP A 130 -0.39 3.04 -11.74
CA TRP A 130 -0.60 4.23 -12.56
C TRP A 130 0.07 5.45 -11.92
N LYS A 131 0.85 6.20 -12.70
CA LYS A 131 1.53 7.43 -12.26
C LYS A 131 0.68 8.65 -12.65
N THR A 132 0.32 9.46 -11.66
CA THR A 132 -0.37 10.74 -11.83
C THR A 132 0.60 11.89 -11.57
N VAL A 133 0.55 12.89 -12.44
CA VAL A 133 1.40 14.08 -12.38
C VAL A 133 0.61 15.23 -11.79
N TYR A 134 1.17 15.86 -10.77
CA TYR A 134 0.65 17.08 -10.18
C TYR A 134 1.65 18.21 -10.41
N GLY A 135 1.17 19.35 -10.90
CA GLY A 135 1.98 20.54 -11.11
C GLY A 135 1.95 21.04 -12.55
N SER A 136 2.74 22.07 -12.81
CA SER A 136 2.68 22.88 -14.04
C SER A 136 3.84 22.61 -15.00
N VAL A 137 4.85 21.84 -14.60
CA VAL A 137 6.00 21.51 -15.47
C VAL A 137 5.86 20.07 -15.98
N SER A 138 5.94 19.92 -17.30
CA SER A 138 5.96 18.60 -17.94
C SER A 138 7.26 17.88 -17.64
N LEU A 139 7.16 16.67 -17.06
CA LEU A 139 8.28 15.75 -16.91
C LEU A 139 8.15 14.64 -17.96
N PRO A 140 9.26 14.15 -18.52
CA PRO A 140 9.22 12.98 -19.39
C PRO A 140 8.78 11.78 -18.55
N ILE A 141 7.60 11.25 -18.84
CA ILE A 141 7.08 10.03 -18.24
C ILE A 141 6.97 8.98 -19.34
N GLU A 142 7.49 7.80 -19.05
CA GLU A 142 7.40 6.67 -19.94
C GLU A 142 5.94 6.19 -20.02
N TYR A 143 5.43 6.11 -21.25
CA TYR A 143 4.13 5.52 -21.56
C TYR A 143 4.35 4.09 -22.03
N LYS A 144 3.49 3.19 -21.56
CA LYS A 144 3.49 1.78 -21.94
C LYS A 144 2.11 1.42 -22.48
N THR A 145 2.10 0.48 -23.41
CA THR A 145 0.87 -0.10 -23.93
C THR A 145 0.79 -1.56 -23.50
N VAL A 146 -0.34 -1.95 -22.89
CA VAL A 146 -0.68 -3.35 -22.64
C VAL A 146 -1.98 -3.68 -23.37
N THR A 147 -2.12 -4.92 -23.83
CA THR A 147 -3.38 -5.41 -24.39
C THR A 147 -4.05 -6.33 -23.39
N ILE A 148 -5.27 -5.99 -22.97
CA ILE A 148 -6.09 -6.80 -22.07
C ILE A 148 -7.34 -7.22 -22.84
N ALA A 149 -7.57 -8.53 -22.97
CA ALA A 149 -8.72 -9.08 -23.69
C ALA A 149 -8.92 -8.46 -25.10
N GLY A 150 -7.83 -8.22 -25.83
CA GLY A 150 -7.85 -7.63 -27.18
C GLY A 150 -8.03 -6.12 -27.25
N LYS A 151 -8.19 -5.42 -26.11
CA LYS A 151 -8.27 -3.97 -26.04
C LYS A 151 -6.92 -3.37 -25.59
N PRO A 152 -6.38 -2.37 -26.31
CA PRO A 152 -5.17 -1.68 -25.88
C PRO A 152 -5.47 -0.69 -24.76
N TYR A 153 -4.58 -0.64 -23.77
CA TYR A 153 -4.54 0.32 -22.68
C TYR A 153 -3.16 0.96 -22.70
N GLU A 154 -3.12 2.28 -22.81
CA GLU A 154 -1.90 3.07 -22.90
C GLU A 154 -1.86 4.09 -21.77
N GLY A 155 -0.69 4.26 -21.15
CA GLY A 155 -0.52 5.25 -20.11
C GLY A 155 0.78 5.10 -19.33
N PRO A 156 0.98 5.99 -18.35
CA PRO A 156 2.16 6.02 -17.50
C PRO A 156 2.04 5.01 -16.35
N PHE A 157 1.98 3.72 -16.65
CA PHE A 157 1.85 2.68 -15.63
C PHE A 157 2.95 1.62 -15.71
N GLU A 158 3.21 0.99 -14.57
CA GLU A 158 3.93 -0.28 -14.48
C GLU A 158 2.95 -1.42 -14.24
N VAL A 159 3.32 -2.64 -14.63
CA VAL A 159 2.56 -3.86 -14.34
C VAL A 159 3.45 -4.85 -13.59
N SER A 160 2.94 -5.45 -12.53
CA SER A 160 3.59 -6.59 -11.87
C SER A 160 2.58 -7.69 -11.57
N ASN A 161 3.03 -8.93 -11.73
CA ASN A 161 2.32 -10.15 -11.36
C ASN A 161 3.19 -11.02 -10.42
N GLU A 162 4.19 -10.43 -9.77
CA GLU A 162 5.02 -11.11 -8.79
C GLU A 162 4.19 -11.58 -7.60
N TYR A 163 4.61 -12.69 -6.96
CA TYR A 163 3.93 -13.24 -5.79
C TYR A 163 4.10 -12.37 -4.54
N LEU A 164 5.19 -11.61 -4.44
CA LEU A 164 5.38 -10.58 -3.43
C LEU A 164 5.83 -9.30 -4.13
N ILE A 165 4.91 -8.36 -4.30
CA ILE A 165 5.21 -7.06 -4.89
C ILE A 165 5.64 -6.14 -3.75
N THR A 166 6.94 -5.87 -3.67
CA THR A 166 7.52 -5.13 -2.54
C THR A 166 7.32 -3.62 -2.68
N ARG A 167 6.95 -2.97 -1.57
CA ARG A 167 6.86 -1.52 -1.47
C ARG A 167 7.89 -1.00 -0.48
N ILE A 168 8.82 -0.17 -0.95
CA ILE A 168 9.84 0.48 -0.11
C ILE A 168 9.48 1.96 0.00
N GLY A 169 9.16 2.42 1.21
CA GLY A 169 8.64 3.77 1.42
C GLY A 169 7.34 3.98 0.64
N ASN A 170 7.37 4.85 -0.39
CA ASN A 170 6.22 5.14 -1.26
C ASN A 170 6.45 4.71 -2.71
N GLN A 171 7.26 3.67 -2.93
CA GLN A 171 7.59 3.14 -4.26
C GLN A 171 7.37 1.60 -4.29
N PRO A 172 6.87 1.03 -5.40
CA PRO A 172 6.53 1.70 -6.65
C PRO A 172 5.16 2.42 -6.61
N TRP A 173 4.38 2.29 -5.54
CA TRP A 173 3.16 3.07 -5.32
C TRP A 173 3.16 3.83 -3.99
N ARG A 174 2.51 4.99 -4.04
CA ARG A 174 2.21 5.79 -2.86
C ARG A 174 0.86 5.40 -2.27
N PHE A 175 -0.17 5.32 -3.10
CA PHE A 175 -1.56 5.05 -2.71
C PHE A 175 -1.90 3.57 -2.89
N GLY A 176 -2.43 2.97 -1.82
CA GLY A 176 -2.75 1.54 -1.73
C GLY A 176 -3.88 1.07 -2.63
N LEU A 177 -4.20 -0.22 -2.53
CA LEU A 177 -5.24 -0.88 -3.34
C LEU A 177 -6.61 -0.22 -3.16
N ASP A 178 -6.97 0.07 -1.90
CA ASP A 178 -8.30 0.59 -1.53
C ASP A 178 -8.26 2.10 -1.22
N GLU A 179 -7.10 2.73 -1.40
CA GLU A 179 -6.88 4.16 -1.15
C GLU A 179 -7.19 4.98 -2.40
N SER A 180 -7.99 6.04 -2.29
CA SER A 180 -8.24 6.94 -3.42
C SER A 180 -7.00 7.79 -3.72
N ILE A 181 -6.70 7.98 -5.00
CA ILE A 181 -5.72 8.98 -5.42
C ILE A 181 -6.40 10.37 -5.38
N PRO A 182 -5.81 11.39 -4.75
CA PRO A 182 -6.45 12.70 -4.63
C PRO A 182 -6.41 13.47 -5.94
N ASP A 183 -7.47 14.18 -6.30
CA ASP A 183 -7.48 15.03 -7.51
C ASP A 183 -6.54 16.23 -7.38
N THR A 184 -6.37 16.74 -6.15
CA THR A 184 -5.54 17.90 -5.85
C THR A 184 -4.65 17.63 -4.65
N ILE A 185 -3.42 18.12 -4.71
CA ILE A 185 -2.48 18.05 -3.59
C ILE A 185 -2.09 19.46 -3.14
N ALA A 186 -2.10 19.68 -1.83
CA ALA A 186 -1.57 20.90 -1.27
C ALA A 186 -0.05 20.82 -1.22
N VAL A 187 0.62 21.83 -1.77
CA VAL A 187 2.08 21.98 -1.68
C VAL A 187 2.38 23.25 -0.93
N ASN A 188 3.08 23.11 0.20
CA ASN A 188 3.53 24.24 0.99
C ASN A 188 4.90 24.70 0.45
N ASN A 189 4.90 25.51 -0.60
CA ASN A 189 6.12 26.11 -1.12
C ASN A 189 5.83 27.41 -1.88
N ASP A 190 6.66 28.42 -1.64
CA ASP A 190 6.59 29.75 -2.28
C ASP A 190 7.17 29.74 -3.72
N ARG A 191 7.49 28.56 -4.26
CA ARG A 191 8.10 28.38 -5.58
C ARG A 191 7.04 27.94 -6.60
N ASN A 192 6.86 28.75 -7.65
CA ASN A 192 5.87 28.57 -8.73
C ASN A 192 6.08 27.36 -9.66
N THR A 193 7.08 26.51 -9.43
CA THR A 193 7.43 25.39 -10.33
C THR A 193 7.76 24.14 -9.53
N TYR A 194 6.77 23.29 -9.30
CA TYR A 194 6.99 21.92 -8.82
C TYR A 194 6.22 20.94 -9.70
N THR A 195 6.77 19.75 -9.82
CA THR A 195 6.06 18.59 -10.37
C THR A 195 6.24 17.43 -9.42
N LEU A 196 5.14 16.81 -9.04
CA LEU A 196 5.09 15.65 -8.16
C LEU A 196 4.46 14.51 -8.94
N ILE A 197 5.10 13.35 -8.93
CA ILE A 197 4.57 12.13 -9.54
C ILE A 197 4.23 11.18 -8.41
N PHE A 198 2.95 10.85 -8.27
CA PHE A 198 2.50 9.83 -7.34
C PHE A 198 1.85 8.69 -8.09
N SER A 199 2.00 7.50 -7.56
CA SER A 199 1.44 6.29 -8.15
C SER A 199 0.41 5.65 -7.23
N LYS A 200 -0.63 5.08 -7.84
CA LYS A 200 -1.64 4.27 -7.16
C LYS A 200 -1.59 2.83 -7.67
N ALA A 201 -1.70 1.87 -6.76
CA ALA A 201 -1.89 0.47 -7.07
C ALA A 201 -3.36 0.18 -7.42
N TYR A 202 -3.57 -0.62 -8.46
CA TYR A 202 -4.87 -1.10 -8.92
C TYR A 202 -4.82 -2.60 -9.16
N ARG A 203 -5.87 -3.30 -8.73
CA ARG A 203 -6.20 -4.62 -9.27
C ARG A 203 -6.63 -4.45 -10.72
N LEU A 204 -6.52 -5.49 -11.54
CA LEU A 204 -6.95 -5.42 -12.94
C LEU A 204 -8.40 -4.93 -13.13
N PRO A 205 -9.42 -5.44 -12.40
CA PRO A 205 -10.79 -4.94 -12.53
C PRO A 205 -10.91 -3.44 -12.19
N ASP A 206 -10.23 -3.01 -11.13
CA ASP A 206 -10.22 -1.61 -10.68
C ASP A 206 -9.54 -0.70 -11.71
N PHE A 207 -8.45 -1.16 -12.31
CA PHE A 207 -7.75 -0.44 -13.37
C PHE A 207 -8.64 -0.24 -14.60
N ILE A 208 -9.29 -1.31 -15.08
CA ILE A 208 -10.19 -1.24 -16.24
C ILE A 208 -11.33 -0.25 -15.99
N ASN A 209 -11.90 -0.27 -14.78
CA ASN A 209 -12.98 0.63 -14.39
C ASN A 209 -12.51 2.09 -14.30
N ALA A 210 -11.32 2.34 -13.76
CA ALA A 210 -10.76 3.68 -13.61
C ALA A 210 -10.20 4.27 -14.93
N TYR A 211 -9.78 3.42 -15.87
CA TYR A 211 -9.02 3.82 -17.06
C TYR A 211 -9.66 4.92 -17.91
N PRO A 212 -10.99 4.97 -18.17
CA PRO A 212 -11.59 6.06 -18.93
C PRO A 212 -11.35 7.44 -18.32
N MET A 213 -11.26 7.53 -16.99
CA MET A 213 -10.93 8.78 -16.29
C MET A 213 -9.42 9.04 -16.28
N LEU A 214 -8.61 7.99 -16.09
CA LEU A 214 -7.16 8.10 -16.03
C LEU A 214 -6.54 8.54 -17.36
N SER A 215 -7.03 7.99 -18.47
CA SER A 215 -6.54 8.27 -19.84
C SER A 215 -6.98 9.63 -20.39
N ALA A 216 -7.88 10.33 -19.71
CA ALA A 216 -8.37 11.65 -20.11
C ALA A 216 -7.54 12.81 -19.52
N GLN A 217 -6.55 12.51 -18.66
CA GLN A 217 -5.72 13.48 -17.94
C GLN A 217 -4.55 14.01 -18.77
#